data_AF-A0A1J0R435-F1
#
_entry.id   AF-A0A1J0R435-F1
#
_cell.length_a   1.000
_cell.length_b   1.000
_cell.length_c   1.000
_cell.angle_alpha   90.00
_cell.angle_beta   90.00
_cell.angle_gamma   90.00
#
_symmetry.space_group_name_H-M   'P 1'
#
loop_
_entity.id
_entity.type
_entity.pdbx_description
1 polymer ?
#
loop_
_entity_poly.entity_id
_entity_poly.type
_entity_poly.pdbx_seq_one_letter_code
_entity_poly.pdbx_strand_id
1 'polypeptide(L)'
;MLAYTDLAAAVVITLTLASTVVKPAAKGPIAAATWEPLCKLSGQLKESQQAVKSVIGDLAGSTTKASGMASRLELYIDQLSTTKEKKTYLPFLYALKDKTADLQAADATAAQTSAGYVTHAMYTAGRIDEFGEILLSTGKSSSKTCIGDTGDRGLAKTTAQGRFASCMSKPLITTSTITAKQPSQVSSIKATEGDTTTGHHGSTACPLTATGSADLPFQSGEIWDGETISVAGGLATLGATDTVLKQISLAPAGVEPKDALQAAARYHEMLKTQSEQIGFEKGNVSADSLISSPNFNAYVKVTYNLEDNAVAAKINELYGQQNSEFRKNFWKNIELVKVEEGASTKKKSEELIQIKDPKDLHVASIYYRTKIWQTIDDQVETIKKLQAKSENKNAKIEEATCNSAKDKQEACKKLEHKGCVFKENGAEGKKCTLSEEGKKEASEKEANQETGGKTEEKCSDKKKEGDCTGNCKWEGETCKDSSFFLNKQSALMVSAAFFALLF
;
A
#
# COMPACT_ATOMS: atom_id res chain seq x y z
N MET A 1 -36.52 -57.84 -26.79
CA MET A 1 -37.43 -58.70 -25.98
C MET A 1 -36.74 -58.95 -24.64
N LEU A 2 -37.40 -58.56 -23.54
CA LEU A 2 -37.17 -58.96 -22.13
C LEU A 2 -35.80 -58.56 -21.54
N ALA A 3 -35.62 -57.46 -20.81
CA ALA A 3 -36.12 -57.15 -19.46
C ALA A 3 -35.79 -58.24 -18.42
N TYR A 4 -34.83 -57.98 -17.53
CA TYR A 4 -34.87 -58.39 -16.12
C TYR A 4 -33.96 -57.46 -15.30
N THR A 5 -34.60 -56.68 -14.44
CA THR A 5 -34.02 -55.91 -13.34
C THR A 5 -34.08 -56.77 -12.08
N ASP A 6 -32.95 -57.00 -11.41
CA ASP A 6 -32.93 -57.51 -10.04
C ASP A 6 -32.50 -56.40 -9.08
N LEU A 7 -33.43 -56.06 -8.20
CA LEU A 7 -33.36 -55.05 -7.16
C LEU A 7 -32.77 -55.72 -5.91
N ALA A 8 -31.53 -55.36 -5.54
CA ALA A 8 -30.95 -55.79 -4.27
C ALA A 8 -31.59 -54.99 -3.11
N ALA A 9 -32.40 -55.66 -2.31
CA ALA A 9 -33.02 -55.11 -1.11
C ALA A 9 -31.96 -54.85 -0.02
N ALA A 10 -31.66 -53.57 0.24
CA ALA A 10 -30.93 -53.15 1.43
C ALA A 10 -31.88 -53.20 2.64
N VAL A 11 -31.63 -54.14 3.55
CA VAL A 11 -32.30 -54.24 4.85
C VAL A 11 -31.84 -53.06 5.72
N VAL A 12 -32.67 -52.02 5.81
CA VAL A 12 -32.54 -50.94 6.79
C VAL A 12 -33.06 -51.47 8.13
N ILE A 13 -32.16 -51.80 9.04
CA ILE A 13 -32.50 -52.04 10.44
C ILE A 13 -32.82 -50.66 11.06
N THR A 14 -34.10 -50.27 11.05
CA THR A 14 -34.60 -49.17 11.86
C THR A 14 -34.58 -49.61 13.32
N LEU A 15 -33.50 -49.25 14.03
CA LEU A 15 -33.48 -49.26 15.49
C LEU A 15 -34.40 -48.12 15.97
N THR A 16 -35.68 -48.42 16.17
CA THR A 16 -36.58 -47.52 16.89
C THR A 16 -36.13 -47.49 18.36
N LEU A 17 -35.26 -46.54 18.70
CA LEU A 17 -35.13 -46.07 20.08
C LEU A 17 -36.53 -45.57 20.46
N ALA A 18 -37.24 -46.36 21.27
CA ALA A 18 -38.41 -45.89 21.98
C ALA A 18 -37.95 -44.75 22.90
N SER A 19 -38.02 -43.52 22.41
CA SER A 19 -37.98 -42.33 23.25
C SER A 19 -39.22 -42.41 24.14
N THR A 20 -39.02 -42.81 25.39
CA THR A 20 -40.03 -42.64 26.43
C THR A 20 -40.38 -41.15 26.44
N VAL A 21 -41.57 -40.80 25.94
CA VAL A 21 -42.10 -39.43 25.97
C VAL A 21 -42.40 -39.11 27.43
N VAL A 22 -41.38 -38.63 28.13
CA VAL A 22 -41.53 -38.07 29.48
C VAL A 22 -42.13 -36.68 29.30
N LYS A 23 -43.21 -36.39 30.02
CA LYS A 23 -43.83 -35.07 30.00
C LYS A 23 -42.86 -34.04 30.60
N PRO A 24 -42.63 -32.88 29.94
CA PRO A 24 -41.81 -31.81 30.49
C PRO A 24 -42.32 -31.40 31.88
N ALA A 25 -41.40 -31.19 32.82
CA ALA A 25 -41.71 -30.85 34.20
C ALA A 25 -40.70 -29.84 34.76
N ALA A 26 -41.22 -28.88 35.53
CA ALA A 26 -40.40 -27.86 36.19
C ALA A 26 -39.39 -28.47 37.17
N LYS A 27 -38.39 -27.66 37.55
CA LYS A 27 -37.22 -28.04 38.39
C LYS A 27 -36.21 -28.98 37.72
N GLY A 28 -36.45 -29.42 36.49
CA GLY A 28 -35.53 -30.30 35.79
C GLY A 28 -34.27 -29.61 35.29
N PRO A 29 -33.22 -30.39 34.97
CA PRO A 29 -31.97 -29.83 34.51
C PRO A 29 -32.08 -29.40 33.04
N ILE A 30 -31.14 -28.58 32.58
CA ILE A 30 -31.07 -28.08 31.20
C ILE A 30 -30.29 -29.07 30.35
N ALA A 31 -30.90 -29.53 29.26
CA ALA A 31 -30.37 -30.55 28.36
C ALA A 31 -28.98 -30.24 27.81
N ALA A 32 -28.15 -31.29 27.64
CA ALA A 32 -26.87 -31.18 26.94
C ALA A 32 -27.00 -30.65 25.52
N ALA A 33 -28.11 -30.97 24.84
CA ALA A 33 -28.40 -30.46 23.51
C ALA A 33 -28.57 -28.93 23.45
N THR A 34 -28.78 -28.25 24.59
CA THR A 34 -28.76 -26.78 24.66
C THR A 34 -27.36 -26.24 24.93
N TRP A 35 -26.70 -26.68 26.01
CA TRP A 35 -25.48 -26.01 26.48
C TRP A 35 -24.19 -26.49 25.79
N GLU A 36 -24.11 -27.71 25.27
CA GLU A 36 -22.92 -28.19 24.54
C GLU A 36 -22.67 -27.44 23.23
N PRO A 37 -23.68 -27.21 22.36
CA PRO A 37 -23.49 -26.42 21.15
C PRO A 37 -23.02 -25.00 21.45
N LEU A 38 -23.55 -24.37 22.51
CA LEU A 38 -23.13 -23.05 22.96
C LEU A 38 -21.65 -23.06 23.40
N CYS A 39 -21.24 -24.00 24.25
CA CYS A 39 -19.83 -24.09 24.66
C CYS A 39 -18.90 -24.35 23.49
N LYS A 40 -19.30 -25.20 22.53
CA LYS A 40 -18.54 -25.40 21.29
C LYS A 40 -18.40 -24.09 20.52
N LEU A 41 -19.50 -23.35 20.32
CA LEU A 41 -19.49 -22.05 19.65
C LEU A 41 -18.56 -21.06 20.36
N SER A 42 -18.61 -20.97 21.69
CA SER A 42 -17.69 -20.12 22.46
C SER A 42 -16.22 -20.46 22.19
N GLY A 43 -15.89 -21.75 22.15
CA GLY A 43 -14.55 -22.23 21.78
C GLY A 43 -14.11 -21.71 20.41
N GLN A 44 -14.97 -21.81 19.40
CA GLN A 44 -14.68 -21.32 18.04
C GLN A 44 -14.50 -19.80 18.02
N LEU A 45 -15.34 -19.05 18.73
CA LEU A 45 -15.24 -17.59 18.79
C LEU A 45 -13.94 -17.11 19.45
N LYS A 46 -13.42 -17.85 20.45
CA LYS A 46 -12.14 -17.56 21.10
C LYS A 46 -10.94 -17.74 20.17
N GLU A 47 -11.05 -18.54 19.10
CA GLU A 47 -10.00 -18.67 18.06
C GLU A 47 -9.77 -17.36 17.29
N SER A 48 -10.72 -16.42 17.33
CA SER A 48 -10.63 -15.11 16.65
C SER A 48 -9.34 -14.33 17.00
N GLN A 49 -8.87 -14.42 18.24
CA GLN A 49 -7.67 -13.72 18.69
C GLN A 49 -6.39 -14.19 17.95
N GLN A 50 -6.26 -15.50 17.73
CA GLN A 50 -5.08 -16.05 17.05
C GLN A 50 -5.12 -15.74 15.55
N ALA A 51 -6.32 -15.76 14.95
CA ALA A 51 -6.53 -15.39 13.55
C ALA A 51 -6.18 -13.93 13.28
N VAL A 52 -6.67 -13.02 14.14
CA VAL A 52 -6.36 -11.60 14.06
C VAL A 52 -4.86 -11.36 14.28
N LYS A 53 -4.22 -12.04 15.22
CA LYS A 53 -2.76 -11.94 15.41
C LYS A 53 -1.98 -12.33 14.16
N SER A 54 -2.38 -13.41 13.48
CA SER A 54 -1.77 -13.86 12.20
C SER A 54 -1.90 -12.77 11.14
N VAL A 55 -3.10 -12.21 10.95
CA VAL A 55 -3.35 -11.12 10.00
C VAL A 55 -2.53 -9.87 10.35
N ILE A 56 -2.54 -9.44 11.62
CA ILE A 56 -1.77 -8.28 12.08
C ILE A 56 -0.28 -8.46 11.84
N GLY A 57 0.25 -9.68 12.00
CA GLY A 57 1.65 -9.98 11.69
C GLY A 57 2.02 -9.79 10.22
N ASP A 58 1.05 -9.91 9.31
CA ASP A 58 1.23 -9.69 7.87
C ASP A 58 0.91 -8.27 7.40
N LEU A 59 0.21 -7.48 8.23
CA LEU A 59 -0.06 -6.08 7.96
C LEU A 59 1.26 -5.33 7.75
N ALA A 60 1.24 -4.35 6.86
CA ALA A 60 2.42 -3.59 6.45
C ALA A 60 3.49 -4.41 5.73
N GLY A 61 3.39 -5.74 5.62
CA GLY A 61 4.35 -6.56 4.86
C GLY A 61 4.36 -6.19 3.37
N SER A 62 3.17 -6.07 2.77
CA SER A 62 2.97 -5.61 1.40
C SER A 62 3.47 -4.17 1.22
N THR A 63 3.07 -3.26 2.09
CA THR A 63 3.44 -1.84 2.06
C THR A 63 4.95 -1.63 2.23
N THR A 64 5.60 -2.41 3.10
CA THR A 64 7.06 -2.37 3.31
C THR A 64 7.81 -2.81 2.06
N LYS A 65 7.36 -3.91 1.42
CA LYS A 65 7.97 -4.40 0.18
C LYS A 65 7.82 -3.39 -0.96
N ALA A 66 6.61 -2.87 -1.17
CA ALA A 66 6.33 -1.89 -2.23
C ALA A 66 7.08 -0.57 -2.01
N SER A 67 7.09 -0.03 -0.79
CA SER A 67 7.87 1.16 -0.42
C SER A 67 9.36 0.97 -0.69
N GLY A 68 9.93 -0.18 -0.30
CA GLY A 68 11.33 -0.48 -0.58
C GLY A 68 11.64 -0.58 -2.08
N MET A 69 10.71 -1.10 -2.89
CA MET A 69 10.85 -1.10 -4.36
C MET A 69 10.78 0.32 -4.93
N ALA A 70 9.91 1.18 -4.40
CA ALA A 70 9.81 2.59 -4.79
C ALA A 70 11.11 3.35 -4.50
N SER A 71 11.68 3.20 -3.30
CA SER A 71 12.95 3.84 -2.94
C SER A 71 14.11 3.39 -3.82
N ARG A 72 14.18 2.10 -4.19
CA ARG A 72 15.23 1.60 -5.11
C ARG A 72 15.05 2.14 -6.53
N LEU A 73 13.82 2.21 -7.02
CA LEU A 73 13.53 2.81 -8.33
C LEU A 73 13.87 4.30 -8.36
N GLU A 74 13.56 5.03 -7.29
CA GLU A 74 13.91 6.45 -7.14
C GLU A 74 15.43 6.66 -7.13
N LEU A 75 16.17 5.85 -6.37
CA LEU A 75 17.64 5.85 -6.37
C LEU A 75 18.23 5.53 -7.75
N TYR A 76 17.65 4.57 -8.45
CA TYR A 76 18.08 4.25 -9.80
C TYR A 76 17.87 5.44 -10.75
N ILE A 77 16.71 6.11 -10.68
CA ILE A 77 16.42 7.32 -11.46
C ILE A 77 17.43 8.44 -11.15
N ASP A 78 17.77 8.63 -9.88
CA ASP A 78 18.74 9.65 -9.45
C ASP A 78 20.14 9.39 -10.04
N GLN A 79 20.52 8.12 -10.25
CA GLN A 79 21.79 7.73 -10.85
C GLN A 79 21.85 7.83 -12.38
N LEU A 80 20.69 7.91 -13.05
CA LEU A 80 20.67 8.02 -14.52
C LEU A 80 21.28 9.35 -14.96
N SER A 81 22.09 9.32 -16.02
CA SER A 81 22.84 10.49 -16.47
C SER A 81 22.03 11.39 -17.41
N THR A 82 21.05 10.83 -18.13
CA THR A 82 20.30 11.60 -19.12
C THR A 82 18.84 11.83 -18.71
N THR A 83 18.32 13.01 -19.06
CA THR A 83 16.89 13.32 -18.89
C THR A 83 16.00 12.32 -19.63
N LYS A 84 16.47 11.81 -20.79
CA LYS A 84 15.72 10.83 -21.58
C LYS A 84 15.49 9.54 -20.80
N GLU A 85 16.53 9.00 -20.16
CA GLU A 85 16.41 7.79 -19.35
C GLU A 85 15.58 8.03 -18.10
N LYS A 86 15.77 9.16 -17.40
CA LYS A 86 14.95 9.51 -16.22
C LYS A 86 13.46 9.53 -16.56
N LYS A 87 13.10 10.17 -17.67
CA LYS A 87 11.71 10.22 -18.17
C LYS A 87 11.12 8.82 -18.46
N THR A 88 11.94 7.86 -18.89
CA THR A 88 11.48 6.49 -19.14
C THR A 88 10.96 5.81 -17.87
N TYR A 89 11.59 6.05 -16.72
CA TYR A 89 11.28 5.38 -15.45
C TYR A 89 10.34 6.18 -14.53
N LEU A 90 10.21 7.50 -14.74
CA LEU A 90 9.40 8.37 -13.90
C LEU A 90 7.92 7.94 -13.77
N PRO A 91 7.21 7.52 -14.85
CA PRO A 91 5.84 7.02 -14.73
C PRO A 91 5.71 5.79 -13.84
N PHE A 92 6.70 4.89 -13.83
CA PHE A 92 6.70 3.71 -12.95
C PHE A 92 6.85 4.10 -11.49
N LEU A 93 7.67 5.10 -11.18
CA LEU A 93 7.86 5.57 -9.81
C LEU A 93 6.53 6.05 -9.21
N TYR A 94 5.79 6.89 -9.94
CA TYR A 94 4.51 7.40 -9.44
C TYR A 94 3.42 6.34 -9.43
N ALA A 95 3.35 5.46 -10.44
CA ALA A 95 2.43 4.32 -10.39
C ALA A 95 2.72 3.38 -9.20
N LEU A 96 3.99 3.24 -8.79
CA LEU A 96 4.36 2.44 -7.63
C LEU A 96 4.07 3.18 -6.31
N LYS A 97 4.20 4.52 -6.27
CA LYS A 97 3.75 5.34 -5.13
C LYS A 97 2.24 5.24 -4.93
N ASP A 98 1.44 5.30 -6.00
CA ASP A 98 -0.01 5.05 -5.96
C ASP A 98 -0.32 3.66 -5.39
N LYS A 99 0.33 2.63 -5.95
CA LYS A 99 0.13 1.25 -5.48
C LYS A 99 0.48 1.08 -4.01
N THR A 100 1.50 1.80 -3.53
CA THR A 100 1.90 1.78 -2.12
C THR A 100 0.83 2.41 -1.23
N ALA A 101 0.22 3.52 -1.67
CA ALA A 101 -0.91 4.14 -0.98
C ALA A 101 -2.15 3.22 -0.93
N ASP A 102 -2.46 2.52 -2.03
CA ASP A 102 -3.54 1.53 -2.08
C ASP A 102 -3.32 0.38 -1.09
N LEU A 103 -2.09 -0.14 -1.03
CA LEU A 103 -1.71 -1.19 -0.08
C LEU A 103 -1.81 -0.72 1.38
N GLN A 104 -1.41 0.52 1.66
CA GLN A 104 -1.54 1.13 2.98
C GLN A 104 -3.02 1.29 3.39
N ALA A 105 -3.90 1.68 2.45
CA ALA A 105 -5.34 1.75 2.70
C ALA A 105 -5.96 0.36 2.94
N ALA A 106 -5.49 -0.66 2.20
CA ALA A 106 -5.90 -2.04 2.40
C ALA A 106 -5.47 -2.57 3.80
N ASP A 107 -4.24 -2.27 4.23
CA ASP A 107 -3.74 -2.61 5.56
C ASP A 107 -4.58 -1.96 6.66
N ALA A 108 -4.91 -0.67 6.54
CA ALA A 108 -5.76 0.04 7.49
C ALA A 108 -7.17 -0.56 7.59
N THR A 109 -7.74 -0.93 6.45
CA THR A 109 -9.06 -1.57 6.37
C THR A 109 -9.05 -2.96 7.03
N ALA A 110 -8.00 -3.75 6.81
CA ALA A 110 -7.82 -5.05 7.43
C ALA A 110 -7.60 -4.95 8.95
N ALA A 111 -6.89 -3.93 9.42
CA ALA A 111 -6.74 -3.64 10.85
C ALA A 111 -8.09 -3.32 11.52
N GLN A 112 -8.91 -2.46 10.88
CA GLN A 112 -10.24 -2.12 11.40
C GLN A 112 -11.18 -3.33 11.41
N THR A 113 -11.16 -4.14 10.35
CA THR A 113 -11.96 -5.38 10.24
C THR A 113 -11.52 -6.40 11.29
N SER A 114 -10.22 -6.50 11.57
CA SER A 114 -9.68 -7.34 12.63
C SER A 114 -10.20 -6.96 14.02
N ALA A 115 -10.22 -5.64 14.31
CA ALA A 115 -10.79 -5.13 15.56
C ALA A 115 -12.27 -5.47 15.68
N GLY A 116 -13.06 -5.22 14.63
CA GLY A 116 -14.48 -5.59 14.59
C GLY A 116 -14.72 -7.08 14.84
N TYR A 117 -13.94 -7.95 14.18
CA TYR A 117 -14.06 -9.39 14.35
C TYR A 117 -13.82 -9.83 15.79
N VAL A 118 -12.67 -9.47 16.38
CA VAL A 118 -12.31 -9.92 17.73
C VAL A 118 -13.25 -9.33 18.79
N THR A 119 -13.68 -8.08 18.64
CA THR A 119 -14.61 -7.44 19.59
C THR A 119 -15.93 -8.19 19.66
N HIS A 120 -16.57 -8.45 18.52
CA HIS A 120 -17.87 -9.11 18.50
C HIS A 120 -17.79 -10.60 18.83
N ALA A 121 -16.73 -11.29 18.39
CA ALA A 121 -16.52 -12.69 18.72
C ALA A 121 -16.30 -12.89 20.22
N MET A 122 -15.41 -12.10 20.82
CA MET A 122 -15.10 -12.19 22.25
C MET A 122 -16.26 -11.73 23.14
N TYR A 123 -17.01 -10.69 22.73
CA TYR A 123 -18.22 -10.29 23.44
C TYR A 123 -19.24 -11.44 23.48
N THR A 124 -19.49 -12.08 22.34
CA THR A 124 -20.42 -13.21 22.26
C THR A 124 -19.92 -14.42 23.06
N ALA A 125 -18.64 -14.77 22.95
CA ALA A 125 -18.02 -15.85 23.71
C ALA A 125 -18.16 -15.64 25.23
N GLY A 126 -17.87 -14.44 25.73
CA GLY A 126 -18.01 -14.13 27.16
C GLY A 126 -19.43 -14.26 27.69
N ARG A 127 -20.46 -13.91 26.89
CA ARG A 127 -21.86 -14.10 27.28
C ARG A 127 -22.26 -15.56 27.36
N ILE A 128 -21.68 -16.41 26.50
CA ILE A 128 -21.87 -17.86 26.54
C ILE A 128 -21.13 -18.47 27.72
N ASP A 129 -19.88 -18.05 27.95
CA ASP A 129 -19.04 -18.52 29.04
C ASP A 129 -19.69 -18.29 30.40
N GLU A 130 -20.24 -17.09 30.61
CA GLU A 130 -20.95 -16.74 31.84
C GLU A 130 -22.14 -17.67 32.09
N PHE A 131 -22.93 -17.96 31.05
CA PHE A 131 -24.03 -18.93 31.18
C PHE A 131 -23.51 -20.34 31.51
N GLY A 132 -22.43 -20.77 30.86
CA GLY A 132 -21.76 -22.02 31.17
C GLY A 132 -21.23 -22.09 32.60
N GLU A 133 -20.69 -20.99 33.12
CA GLU A 133 -20.15 -20.89 34.49
C GLU A 133 -21.27 -20.97 35.54
N ILE A 134 -22.37 -20.26 35.30
CA ILE A 134 -23.58 -20.34 36.12
C ILE A 134 -24.07 -21.79 36.17
N LEU A 135 -24.26 -22.45 35.01
CA LEU A 135 -24.72 -23.84 34.96
C LEU A 135 -23.77 -24.79 35.69
N LEU A 136 -22.46 -24.70 35.41
CA LEU A 136 -21.46 -25.56 36.02
C LEU A 136 -21.42 -25.40 37.55
N SER A 137 -21.68 -24.18 38.04
CA SER A 137 -21.73 -23.86 39.47
C SER A 137 -22.95 -24.44 40.18
N THR A 138 -24.03 -24.76 39.45
CA THR A 138 -25.20 -25.45 40.04
C THR A 138 -24.96 -26.94 40.32
N GLY A 139 -23.93 -27.55 39.75
CA GLY A 139 -23.72 -29.01 39.73
C GLY A 139 -23.27 -29.64 41.07
N LYS A 140 -24.07 -29.53 42.14
CA LYS A 140 -23.74 -30.07 43.47
C LYS A 140 -23.79 -31.61 43.52
N SER A 141 -24.80 -32.21 42.91
CA SER A 141 -24.95 -33.67 42.75
C SER A 141 -25.85 -33.97 41.55
N SER A 142 -25.96 -35.23 41.12
CA SER A 142 -26.87 -35.62 40.03
C SER A 142 -28.35 -35.33 40.30
N SER A 143 -28.75 -35.17 41.57
CA SER A 143 -30.12 -34.81 41.97
C SER A 143 -30.30 -33.32 42.31
N LYS A 144 -29.21 -32.55 42.44
CA LYS A 144 -29.20 -31.12 42.80
C LYS A 144 -28.30 -30.37 41.83
N THR A 145 -28.83 -30.10 40.64
CA THR A 145 -28.08 -29.56 39.51
C THR A 145 -29.03 -29.03 38.44
N CYS A 146 -28.57 -28.00 37.71
CA CYS A 146 -29.19 -27.56 36.45
C CYS A 146 -28.52 -28.13 35.21
N ILE A 147 -27.52 -29.00 35.36
CA ILE A 147 -26.77 -29.57 34.22
C ILE A 147 -27.41 -30.90 33.82
N GLY A 148 -27.98 -30.97 32.62
CA GLY A 148 -28.57 -32.19 32.06
C GLY A 148 -27.59 -32.94 31.15
N ASP A 149 -27.76 -34.26 31.06
CA ASP A 149 -27.13 -35.10 30.04
C ASP A 149 -27.95 -35.10 28.72
N THR A 150 -27.75 -36.10 27.86
CA THR A 150 -28.47 -36.23 26.58
C THR A 150 -29.93 -36.70 26.72
N GLY A 151 -30.34 -37.16 27.91
CA GLY A 151 -31.73 -37.49 28.24
C GLY A 151 -32.18 -36.76 29.51
N ASP A 152 -31.65 -35.54 29.72
CA ASP A 152 -32.02 -34.62 30.79
C ASP A 152 -31.90 -35.19 32.21
N ARG A 153 -31.00 -36.17 32.40
CA ARG A 153 -30.58 -36.61 33.74
C ARG A 153 -29.58 -35.61 34.31
N GLY A 154 -29.70 -35.33 35.60
CA GLY A 154 -28.81 -34.38 36.26
C GLY A 154 -27.37 -34.89 36.37
N LEU A 155 -26.42 -34.00 36.10
CA LEU A 155 -24.98 -34.22 36.22
C LEU A 155 -24.37 -33.40 37.37
N ALA A 156 -23.49 -34.03 38.13
CA ALA A 156 -22.63 -33.32 39.08
C ALA A 156 -21.51 -32.58 38.33
N LYS A 157 -20.98 -31.51 38.95
CA LYS A 157 -19.91 -30.68 38.38
C LYS A 157 -18.69 -31.48 37.95
N THR A 158 -18.25 -32.44 38.77
CA THR A 158 -17.08 -33.28 38.48
C THR A 158 -17.24 -34.12 37.21
N THR A 159 -18.45 -34.55 36.90
CA THR A 159 -18.77 -35.31 35.67
C THR A 159 -18.91 -34.38 34.46
N ALA A 160 -19.46 -33.18 34.66
CA ALA A 160 -19.74 -32.24 33.58
C ALA A 160 -18.52 -31.38 33.16
N GLN A 161 -17.58 -31.11 34.08
CA GLN A 161 -16.53 -30.10 33.91
C GLN A 161 -15.74 -30.23 32.60
N GLY A 162 -15.42 -31.46 32.16
CA GLY A 162 -14.71 -31.68 30.89
C GLY A 162 -15.52 -31.25 29.66
N ARG A 163 -16.85 -31.36 29.70
CA ARG A 163 -17.76 -30.98 28.60
C ARG A 163 -17.95 -29.46 28.50
N PHE A 164 -17.71 -28.74 29.61
CA PHE A 164 -17.70 -27.28 29.65
C PHE A 164 -16.35 -26.65 29.29
N ALA A 165 -15.33 -27.44 28.92
CA ALA A 165 -13.97 -26.95 28.72
C ALA A 165 -13.87 -25.74 27.78
N SER A 166 -14.65 -25.72 26.69
CA SER A 166 -14.67 -24.60 25.73
C SER A 166 -15.35 -23.33 26.27
N CYS A 167 -16.31 -23.44 27.20
CA CYS A 167 -16.86 -22.30 27.92
C CYS A 167 -15.87 -21.81 29.00
N MET A 168 -15.18 -22.72 29.69
CA MET A 168 -14.30 -22.39 30.82
C MET A 168 -12.87 -22.02 30.40
N SER A 169 -12.52 -22.23 29.13
CA SER A 169 -11.21 -21.86 28.61
C SER A 169 -11.06 -20.35 28.62
N LYS A 170 -9.94 -19.87 29.19
CA LYS A 170 -9.58 -18.47 29.04
C LYS A 170 -9.22 -18.21 27.57
N PRO A 171 -9.53 -17.03 27.03
CA PRO A 171 -8.98 -16.61 25.75
C PRO A 171 -7.46 -16.57 25.89
N LEU A 172 -6.76 -17.41 25.11
CA LEU A 172 -5.31 -17.55 25.20
C LEU A 172 -4.67 -16.99 23.95
N ILE A 173 -3.84 -15.96 24.13
CA ILE A 173 -2.84 -15.52 23.13
C ILE A 173 -1.56 -16.33 23.34
N THR A 174 -1.66 -17.66 23.45
CA THR A 174 -0.46 -18.50 23.60
C THR A 174 0.11 -18.84 22.22
N THR A 175 1.37 -18.49 22.04
CA THR A 175 2.19 -18.75 20.85
C THR A 175 2.26 -20.24 20.54
N SER A 176 1.70 -20.65 19.40
CA SER A 176 2.17 -21.79 18.58
C SER A 176 1.56 -21.70 17.18
N THR A 177 2.44 -21.53 16.18
CA THR A 177 2.27 -21.73 14.73
C THR A 177 0.85 -21.69 14.16
N ILE A 178 0.25 -20.50 14.12
CA ILE A 178 -0.62 -20.17 12.99
C ILE A 178 0.27 -19.42 12.00
N THR A 179 0.54 -20.04 10.85
CA THR A 179 1.27 -19.37 9.75
C THR A 179 0.50 -18.11 9.35
N ALA A 180 1.21 -17.09 8.89
CA ALA A 180 0.66 -15.94 8.18
C ALA A 180 -0.52 -16.34 7.25
N LYS A 181 -1.63 -15.60 7.28
CA LYS A 181 -2.90 -15.77 6.49
C LYS A 181 -3.98 -16.77 6.93
N GLN A 182 -4.26 -16.97 8.21
CA GLN A 182 -5.22 -18.03 8.60
C GLN A 182 -6.58 -17.59 9.21
N PRO A 183 -7.28 -16.53 8.73
CA PRO A 183 -8.72 -16.42 9.00
C PRO A 183 -9.51 -17.61 8.47
N SER A 184 -9.08 -18.20 7.34
CA SER A 184 -9.72 -19.35 6.70
C SER A 184 -9.61 -20.66 7.48
N GLN A 185 -8.65 -20.78 8.41
CA GLN A 185 -8.52 -21.97 9.27
C GLN A 185 -9.21 -21.82 10.62
N VAL A 186 -9.69 -20.63 10.97
CA VAL A 186 -10.69 -20.53 12.04
C VAL A 186 -11.94 -21.24 11.57
N SER A 187 -12.43 -22.16 12.39
CA SER A 187 -13.65 -22.88 12.06
C SER A 187 -14.80 -21.88 11.89
N SER A 188 -15.35 -21.80 10.68
CA SER A 188 -16.43 -20.85 10.39
C SER A 188 -17.63 -21.16 11.30
N ILE A 189 -18.27 -20.10 11.78
CA ILE A 189 -19.51 -20.20 12.54
C ILE A 189 -20.54 -20.79 11.58
N LYS A 190 -20.99 -22.02 11.83
CA LYS A 190 -22.00 -22.67 11.00
C LYS A 190 -23.39 -22.29 11.50
N ALA A 191 -24.28 -21.97 10.57
CA ALA A 191 -25.69 -21.82 10.89
C ALA A 191 -26.32 -23.17 11.27
N THR A 192 -27.34 -23.14 12.12
CA THR A 192 -28.19 -24.30 12.40
C THR A 192 -29.51 -24.18 11.62
N GLU A 193 -30.17 -25.32 11.38
CA GLU A 193 -31.40 -25.38 10.56
C GLU A 193 -32.64 -24.81 11.25
N GLY A 194 -32.66 -24.77 12.59
CA GLY A 194 -33.77 -24.20 13.35
C GLY A 194 -33.51 -24.17 14.85
N ASP A 195 -34.52 -23.70 15.59
CA ASP A 195 -34.56 -23.75 17.05
C ASP A 195 -34.63 -25.20 17.53
N THR A 196 -34.01 -25.49 18.67
CA THR A 196 -34.06 -26.80 19.33
C THR A 196 -34.68 -26.64 20.71
N THR A 197 -35.88 -27.20 20.90
CA THR A 197 -36.57 -27.22 22.18
C THR A 197 -36.28 -28.53 22.91
N THR A 198 -35.88 -28.43 24.17
CA THR A 198 -35.66 -29.58 25.06
C THR A 198 -36.49 -29.41 26.32
N GLY A 199 -37.24 -30.45 26.69
CA GLY A 199 -38.03 -30.45 27.92
C GLY A 199 -37.16 -30.66 29.16
N HIS A 200 -37.63 -30.19 30.30
CA HIS A 200 -37.02 -30.44 31.61
C HIS A 200 -37.62 -31.69 32.24
N HIS A 201 -36.83 -32.43 33.01
CA HIS A 201 -37.28 -33.61 33.76
C HIS A 201 -37.34 -33.33 35.26
N GLY A 202 -38.51 -33.45 35.89
CA GLY A 202 -38.74 -33.04 37.30
C GLY A 202 -38.07 -33.91 38.39
N SER A 203 -37.12 -34.77 38.05
CA SER A 203 -36.41 -35.64 39.00
C SER A 203 -35.18 -34.98 39.65
N THR A 204 -34.83 -33.76 39.24
CA THR A 204 -33.75 -32.98 39.84
C THR A 204 -34.27 -31.71 40.50
N ALA A 205 -33.42 -31.09 41.34
CA ALA A 205 -33.70 -29.81 41.97
C ALA A 205 -32.86 -28.70 41.31
N CYS A 206 -33.12 -28.39 40.04
CA CYS A 206 -32.52 -27.24 39.37
C CYS A 206 -33.18 -25.94 39.86
N PRO A 207 -32.45 -25.04 40.55
CA PRO A 207 -33.01 -23.77 40.99
C PRO A 207 -33.38 -22.81 39.85
N LEU A 208 -32.74 -22.94 38.67
CA LEU A 208 -32.97 -22.03 37.54
C LEU A 208 -34.24 -22.33 36.74
N THR A 209 -34.88 -23.48 36.95
CA THR A 209 -36.11 -23.91 36.26
C THR A 209 -37.22 -24.25 37.27
N ALA A 210 -36.99 -23.94 38.55
CA ALA A 210 -37.95 -24.17 39.61
C ALA A 210 -39.12 -23.18 39.53
N THR A 211 -40.28 -23.58 40.04
CA THR A 211 -41.51 -22.76 40.03
C THR A 211 -42.05 -22.45 41.43
N GLY A 212 -41.41 -22.98 42.49
CA GLY A 212 -41.83 -22.81 43.88
C GLY A 212 -41.01 -21.73 44.60
N SER A 213 -41.65 -20.95 45.46
CA SER A 213 -41.03 -19.89 46.27
C SER A 213 -39.94 -20.39 47.24
N ALA A 214 -40.00 -21.66 47.64
CA ALA A 214 -38.99 -22.29 48.50
C ALA A 214 -37.75 -22.79 47.75
N ASP A 215 -37.81 -22.87 46.42
CA ASP A 215 -36.81 -23.56 45.57
C ASP A 215 -36.14 -22.63 44.56
N LEU A 216 -36.54 -21.36 44.53
CA LEU A 216 -36.14 -20.36 43.53
C LEU A 216 -35.13 -19.35 44.10
N PRO A 217 -34.09 -18.98 43.32
CA PRO A 217 -33.32 -17.77 43.60
C PRO A 217 -34.13 -16.48 43.32
N PHE A 218 -35.26 -16.59 42.61
CA PHE A 218 -36.11 -15.47 42.17
C PHE A 218 -37.32 -15.18 43.10
N GLN A 219 -37.36 -15.78 44.30
CA GLN A 219 -38.40 -15.62 45.34
C GLN A 219 -39.85 -16.06 45.00
N SER A 220 -40.32 -15.93 43.75
CA SER A 220 -41.65 -16.39 43.31
C SER A 220 -41.60 -17.07 41.94
N GLY A 221 -42.50 -18.03 41.71
CA GLY A 221 -42.67 -18.71 40.43
C GLY A 221 -43.29 -17.84 39.32
N GLU A 222 -43.69 -16.60 39.65
CA GLU A 222 -44.30 -15.64 38.73
C GLU A 222 -43.37 -15.26 37.58
N ILE A 223 -42.05 -15.45 37.74
CA ILE A 223 -41.08 -15.25 36.65
C ILE A 223 -41.36 -16.13 35.41
N TRP A 224 -42.18 -17.17 35.56
CA TRP A 224 -42.56 -18.11 34.49
C TRP A 224 -44.01 -17.97 34.02
N ASP A 225 -44.74 -16.92 34.41
CA ASP A 225 -46.15 -16.71 34.05
C ASP A 225 -46.31 -16.35 32.56
N GLY A 226 -46.05 -17.32 31.68
CA GLY A 226 -45.97 -17.14 30.23
C GLY A 226 -44.64 -16.56 29.73
N GLU A 227 -43.73 -16.22 30.62
CA GLU A 227 -42.46 -15.57 30.30
C GLU A 227 -41.28 -16.54 30.17
N THR A 228 -40.23 -16.11 29.45
CA THR A 228 -38.97 -16.85 29.34
C THR A 228 -37.77 -15.93 29.60
N ILE A 229 -36.68 -16.50 30.11
CA ILE A 229 -35.46 -15.75 30.41
C ILE A 229 -34.45 -15.97 29.28
N SER A 230 -34.05 -14.87 28.65
CA SER A 230 -32.99 -14.86 27.64
C SER A 230 -31.61 -15.05 28.28
N VAL A 231 -30.86 -16.05 27.84
CA VAL A 231 -29.51 -16.39 28.35
C VAL A 231 -28.50 -16.52 27.20
N ALA A 232 -27.22 -16.63 27.54
CA ALA A 232 -26.12 -16.79 26.56
C ALA A 232 -26.14 -15.73 25.44
N GLY A 233 -26.43 -14.47 25.79
CA GLY A 233 -26.52 -13.38 24.80
C GLY A 233 -27.75 -13.45 23.89
N GLY A 234 -28.80 -14.18 24.30
CA GLY A 234 -30.03 -14.36 23.52
C GLY A 234 -30.02 -15.58 22.61
N LEU A 235 -28.97 -16.40 22.66
CA LEU A 235 -28.85 -17.64 21.91
C LEU A 235 -29.65 -18.80 22.52
N ALA A 236 -30.13 -18.66 23.76
CA ALA A 236 -31.10 -19.58 24.33
C ALA A 236 -32.12 -18.84 25.19
N THR A 237 -33.29 -19.45 25.36
CA THR A 237 -34.33 -19.01 26.30
C THR A 237 -34.65 -20.13 27.27
N LEU A 238 -34.59 -19.83 28.56
CA LEU A 238 -35.02 -20.72 29.63
C LEU A 238 -36.50 -20.48 29.90
N GLY A 239 -37.27 -21.56 30.05
CA GLY A 239 -38.61 -21.58 30.61
C GLY A 239 -38.66 -22.45 31.87
N ALA A 240 -39.83 -22.52 32.52
CA ALA A 240 -40.02 -23.42 33.66
C ALA A 240 -39.83 -24.88 33.26
N THR A 241 -40.43 -25.28 32.14
CA THR A 241 -40.56 -26.68 31.73
C THR A 241 -39.70 -27.07 30.55
N ASP A 242 -39.09 -26.10 29.87
CA ASP A 242 -38.32 -26.31 28.67
C ASP A 242 -37.22 -25.26 28.51
N THR A 243 -36.25 -25.60 27.68
CA THR A 243 -35.24 -24.67 27.19
C THR A 243 -35.22 -24.71 25.68
N VAL A 244 -35.10 -23.55 25.06
CA VAL A 244 -35.00 -23.42 23.61
C VAL A 244 -33.61 -22.88 23.27
N LEU A 245 -32.79 -23.69 22.61
CA LEU A 245 -31.61 -23.20 21.91
C LEU A 245 -32.10 -22.55 20.61
N LYS A 246 -31.90 -21.24 20.49
CA LYS A 246 -32.30 -20.53 19.28
C LYS A 246 -31.38 -20.89 18.13
N GLN A 247 -31.92 -20.81 16.92
CA GLN A 247 -31.19 -21.00 15.70
C GLN A 247 -29.98 -20.07 15.65
N ILE A 248 -28.80 -20.67 15.50
CA ILE A 248 -27.59 -19.93 15.14
C ILE A 248 -27.77 -19.53 13.68
N SER A 249 -28.09 -18.25 13.46
CA SER A 249 -28.34 -17.68 12.14
C SER A 249 -27.30 -16.62 11.81
N LEU A 250 -26.84 -16.60 10.57
CA LEU A 250 -25.91 -15.59 10.07
C LEU A 250 -26.68 -14.51 9.30
N ALA A 251 -26.18 -13.28 9.32
CA ALA A 251 -26.75 -12.23 8.46
C ALA A 251 -26.48 -12.56 6.98
N PRO A 252 -27.48 -12.46 6.09
CA PRO A 252 -27.23 -12.52 4.65
C PRO A 252 -26.29 -11.40 4.19
N ALA A 253 -25.61 -11.61 3.06
CA ALA A 253 -24.76 -10.58 2.47
C ALA A 253 -25.56 -9.30 2.19
N GLY A 254 -25.05 -8.15 2.64
CA GLY A 254 -25.69 -6.84 2.47
C GLY A 254 -26.79 -6.50 3.47
N VAL A 255 -27.12 -7.41 4.40
CA VAL A 255 -28.06 -7.15 5.50
C VAL A 255 -27.28 -6.77 6.76
N GLU A 256 -27.74 -5.74 7.47
CA GLU A 256 -27.09 -5.32 8.72
C GLU A 256 -27.23 -6.40 9.80
N PRO A 257 -26.12 -6.77 10.49
CA PRO A 257 -26.17 -7.72 11.59
C PRO A 257 -27.11 -7.28 12.70
N LYS A 258 -28.00 -8.18 13.13
CA LYS A 258 -28.96 -7.89 14.21
C LYS A 258 -28.38 -8.07 15.62
N ASP A 259 -27.27 -8.80 15.72
CA ASP A 259 -26.63 -9.17 16.98
C ASP A 259 -25.10 -9.33 16.82
N ALA A 260 -24.42 -9.52 17.95
CA ALA A 260 -22.97 -9.64 17.99
C ALA A 260 -22.45 -10.91 17.31
N LEU A 261 -23.21 -12.00 17.26
CA LEU A 261 -22.80 -13.24 16.59
C LEU A 261 -22.80 -13.05 15.07
N GLN A 262 -23.85 -12.43 14.55
CA GLN A 262 -23.93 -12.08 13.13
C GLN A 262 -22.85 -11.07 12.74
N ALA A 263 -22.57 -10.09 13.61
CA ALA A 263 -21.49 -9.13 13.37
C ALA A 263 -20.13 -9.84 13.32
N ALA A 264 -19.86 -10.74 14.27
CA ALA A 264 -18.63 -11.54 14.27
C ALA A 264 -18.46 -12.35 12.98
N ALA A 265 -19.53 -13.00 12.50
CA ALA A 265 -19.49 -13.76 11.25
C ALA A 265 -19.25 -12.88 10.01
N ARG A 266 -19.88 -11.69 9.94
CA ARG A 266 -19.66 -10.72 8.85
C ARG A 266 -18.19 -10.27 8.81
N TYR A 267 -17.65 -9.86 9.94
CA TYR A 267 -16.26 -9.44 10.03
C TYR A 267 -15.27 -10.57 9.75
N HIS A 268 -15.59 -11.81 10.13
CA HIS A 268 -14.79 -12.99 9.79
C HIS A 268 -14.66 -13.17 8.27
N GLU A 269 -15.77 -13.12 7.53
CA GLU A 269 -15.75 -13.30 6.07
C GLU A 269 -15.07 -12.13 5.34
N MET A 270 -15.29 -10.89 5.82
CA MET A 270 -14.57 -9.71 5.33
C MET A 270 -13.06 -9.87 5.54
N LEU A 271 -12.65 -10.28 6.74
CA LEU A 271 -11.24 -10.43 7.10
C LEU A 271 -10.57 -11.54 6.30
N LYS A 272 -11.28 -12.65 6.04
CA LYS A 272 -10.82 -13.73 5.17
C LYS A 272 -10.50 -13.21 3.77
N THR A 273 -11.43 -12.49 3.14
CA THR A 273 -11.23 -11.90 1.81
C THR A 273 -10.05 -10.91 1.80
N GLN A 274 -9.97 -10.05 2.81
CA GLN A 274 -8.90 -9.05 2.92
C GLN A 274 -7.53 -9.68 3.18
N SER A 275 -7.47 -10.77 3.95
CA SER A 275 -6.22 -11.47 4.28
C SER A 275 -5.51 -12.06 3.04
N GLU A 276 -6.27 -12.35 1.98
CA GLU A 276 -5.71 -12.81 0.70
C GLU A 276 -5.03 -11.67 -0.08
N GLN A 277 -5.32 -10.41 0.25
CA GLN A 277 -4.80 -9.23 -0.45
C GLN A 277 -3.61 -8.57 0.25
N ILE A 278 -3.24 -9.04 1.44
CA ILE A 278 -2.13 -8.53 2.24
C ILE A 278 -0.95 -9.52 2.30
N GLY A 279 0.15 -9.07 2.89
CA GLY A 279 1.38 -9.84 3.09
C GLY A 279 2.49 -9.48 2.09
N PHE A 280 3.72 -9.87 2.42
CA PHE A 280 4.94 -9.41 1.75
C PHE A 280 4.92 -9.59 0.22
N GLU A 281 4.50 -10.76 -0.27
CA GLU A 281 4.43 -11.06 -1.70
C GLU A 281 3.43 -10.18 -2.46
N LYS A 282 2.41 -9.65 -1.79
CA LYS A 282 1.44 -8.74 -2.41
C LYS A 282 2.02 -7.35 -2.68
N GLY A 283 3.11 -7.01 -2.01
CA GLY A 283 3.91 -5.83 -2.32
C GLY A 283 4.87 -6.01 -3.49
N ASN A 284 4.99 -7.21 -4.07
CA ASN A 284 5.85 -7.45 -5.23
C ASN A 284 5.12 -7.03 -6.52
N VAL A 285 5.42 -5.83 -7.02
CA VAL A 285 4.71 -5.24 -8.16
C VAL A 285 5.52 -5.40 -9.45
N SER A 286 4.94 -6.00 -10.49
CA SER A 286 5.60 -6.13 -11.80
C SER A 286 5.49 -4.87 -12.66
N ALA A 287 6.37 -4.74 -13.66
CA ALA A 287 6.28 -3.66 -14.66
C ALA A 287 4.92 -3.67 -15.39
N ASP A 288 4.41 -4.86 -15.76
CA ASP A 288 3.11 -5.00 -16.41
C ASP A 288 1.96 -4.54 -15.52
N SER A 289 2.02 -4.84 -14.21
CA SER A 289 1.03 -4.36 -13.25
C SER A 289 1.06 -2.85 -13.09
N LEU A 290 2.25 -2.22 -13.16
CA LEU A 290 2.38 -0.76 -13.10
C LEU A 290 1.87 -0.10 -14.38
N ILE A 291 2.17 -0.66 -15.55
CA ILE A 291 1.72 -0.13 -16.85
C ILE A 291 0.19 -0.22 -16.99
N SER A 292 -0.40 -1.25 -16.40
CA SER A 292 -1.86 -1.45 -16.41
C SER A 292 -2.57 -0.67 -15.30
N SER A 293 -1.86 0.13 -14.50
CA SER A 293 -2.48 0.88 -13.41
C SER A 293 -3.30 2.07 -13.93
N PRO A 294 -4.35 2.50 -13.21
CA PRO A 294 -5.28 3.52 -13.69
C PRO A 294 -4.61 4.84 -14.12
N ASN A 295 -3.58 5.27 -13.40
CA ASN A 295 -2.94 6.57 -13.60
C ASN A 295 -1.70 6.53 -14.51
N PHE A 296 -1.23 5.33 -14.92
CA PHE A 296 0.02 5.21 -15.66
C PHE A 296 0.02 6.02 -16.97
N ASN A 297 -1.07 5.98 -17.72
CA ASN A 297 -1.23 6.74 -18.96
C ASN A 297 -1.13 8.26 -18.71
N ALA A 298 -1.71 8.76 -17.62
CA ALA A 298 -1.64 10.17 -17.26
C ALA A 298 -0.20 10.60 -16.92
N TYR A 299 0.55 9.75 -16.22
CA TYR A 299 1.96 10.03 -15.92
C TYR A 299 2.84 10.05 -17.17
N VAL A 300 2.61 9.15 -18.12
CA VAL A 300 3.31 9.17 -19.42
C VAL A 300 2.96 10.44 -20.20
N LYS A 301 1.66 10.80 -20.25
CA LYS A 301 1.18 12.01 -20.92
C LYS A 301 1.91 13.26 -20.45
N VAL A 302 2.00 13.47 -19.14
CA VAL A 302 2.67 14.64 -18.53
C VAL A 302 4.17 14.59 -18.77
N THR A 303 4.80 13.42 -18.58
CA THR A 303 6.27 13.27 -18.70
C THR A 303 6.79 13.63 -20.10
N TYR A 304 5.99 13.32 -21.13
CA TYR A 304 6.36 13.51 -22.54
C TYR A 304 5.57 14.64 -23.24
N ASN A 305 4.71 15.36 -22.53
CA ASN A 305 3.86 16.43 -23.06
C ASN A 305 3.06 15.99 -24.31
N LEU A 306 2.22 14.96 -24.14
CA LEU A 306 1.47 14.31 -25.22
C LEU A 306 -0.01 14.65 -25.18
N GLU A 307 -0.66 14.53 -26.35
CA GLU A 307 -2.11 14.43 -26.48
C GLU A 307 -2.60 13.01 -26.16
N ASP A 308 -3.87 12.85 -25.77
CA ASP A 308 -4.43 11.57 -25.29
C ASP A 308 -4.33 10.44 -26.31
N ASN A 309 -4.56 10.73 -27.60
CA ASN A 309 -4.49 9.75 -28.68
C ASN A 309 -3.06 9.24 -28.95
N ALA A 310 -2.02 9.96 -28.51
CA ALA A 310 -0.62 9.59 -28.72
C ALA A 310 -0.03 8.73 -27.58
N VAL A 311 -0.67 8.68 -26.42
CA VAL A 311 -0.11 8.04 -25.21
C VAL A 311 0.10 6.54 -25.41
N ALA A 312 -0.89 5.81 -25.94
CA ALA A 312 -0.79 4.36 -26.12
C ALA A 312 0.34 3.96 -27.08
N ALA A 313 0.52 4.71 -28.17
CA ALA A 313 1.62 4.52 -29.10
C ALA A 313 2.97 4.75 -28.40
N LYS A 314 3.07 5.81 -27.58
CA LYS A 314 4.30 6.12 -26.84
C LYS A 314 4.65 5.05 -25.80
N ILE A 315 3.67 4.51 -25.08
CA ILE A 315 3.88 3.41 -24.13
C ILE A 315 4.45 2.17 -24.83
N ASN A 316 3.90 1.82 -26.00
CA ASN A 316 4.39 0.71 -26.79
C ASN A 316 5.80 0.98 -27.34
N GLU A 317 6.10 2.20 -27.76
CA GLU A 317 7.43 2.62 -28.21
C GLU A 317 8.47 2.51 -27.07
N LEU A 318 8.15 2.99 -25.87
CA LEU A 318 9.08 3.06 -24.75
C LEU A 318 9.32 1.70 -24.10
N TYR A 319 8.26 0.92 -23.90
CA TYR A 319 8.29 -0.27 -23.03
C TYR A 319 8.05 -1.58 -23.78
N GLY A 320 7.69 -1.51 -25.07
CA GLY A 320 7.29 -2.66 -25.86
C GLY A 320 5.97 -3.27 -25.40
N GLN A 321 5.60 -4.39 -26.05
CA GLN A 321 4.44 -5.20 -25.68
C GLN A 321 4.69 -6.02 -24.40
N GLN A 322 3.66 -6.67 -23.88
CA GLN A 322 3.79 -7.63 -22.79
C GLN A 322 4.90 -8.66 -23.11
N ASN A 323 5.69 -9.05 -22.11
CA ASN A 323 6.84 -9.94 -22.26
C ASN A 323 8.03 -9.41 -23.08
N SER A 324 8.08 -8.11 -23.40
CA SER A 324 9.27 -7.48 -23.97
C SER A 324 10.49 -7.66 -23.05
N GLU A 325 11.70 -7.63 -23.62
CA GLU A 325 12.96 -7.68 -22.85
C GLU A 325 13.01 -6.60 -21.77
N PHE A 326 12.52 -5.39 -22.06
CA PHE A 326 12.44 -4.30 -21.09
C PHE A 326 11.59 -4.70 -19.89
N ARG A 327 10.36 -5.17 -20.12
CA ARG A 327 9.42 -5.50 -19.02
C ARG A 327 9.88 -6.71 -18.21
N LYS A 328 10.47 -7.71 -18.85
CA LYS A 328 11.06 -8.89 -18.19
C LYS A 328 12.24 -8.54 -17.30
N ASN A 329 13.13 -7.67 -17.77
CA ASN A 329 14.34 -7.28 -17.05
C ASN A 329 14.17 -6.01 -16.20
N PHE A 330 12.96 -5.44 -16.13
CA PHE A 330 12.71 -4.15 -15.48
C PHE A 330 13.34 -4.05 -14.08
N TRP A 331 12.99 -4.97 -13.18
CA TRP A 331 13.55 -4.98 -11.83
C TRP A 331 15.01 -5.38 -11.80
N LYS A 332 15.44 -6.33 -12.63
CA LYS A 332 16.84 -6.74 -12.70
C LYS A 332 17.77 -5.56 -13.05
N ASN A 333 17.34 -4.70 -13.97
CA ASN A 333 18.09 -3.51 -14.38
C ASN A 333 18.21 -2.48 -13.25
N ILE A 334 17.22 -2.40 -12.37
CA ILE A 334 17.20 -1.50 -11.21
C ILE A 334 18.01 -2.12 -10.06
N GLU A 335 17.72 -3.37 -9.72
CA GLU A 335 18.17 -4.06 -8.51
C GLU A 335 19.67 -4.37 -8.50
N LEU A 336 20.28 -4.58 -9.67
CA LEU A 336 21.71 -4.88 -9.81
C LEU A 336 22.61 -3.65 -9.90
N VAL A 337 22.03 -2.44 -9.91
CA VAL A 337 22.82 -1.22 -9.94
C VAL A 337 23.47 -1.02 -8.58
N LYS A 338 24.77 -0.67 -8.60
CA LYS A 338 25.57 -0.49 -7.38
C LYS A 338 25.53 0.95 -6.91
N VAL A 339 25.42 1.13 -5.59
CA VAL A 339 25.64 2.43 -4.96
C VAL A 339 27.12 2.71 -4.77
N GLU A 340 27.49 3.99 -4.80
CA GLU A 340 28.83 4.47 -4.47
C GLU A 340 29.15 4.23 -2.98
N GLU A 341 30.41 4.01 -2.63
CA GLU A 341 30.80 3.76 -1.22
C GLU A 341 30.42 4.92 -0.30
N GLY A 342 30.50 6.16 -0.80
CA GLY A 342 30.08 7.37 -0.08
C GLY A 342 28.56 7.47 0.17
N ALA A 343 27.77 6.70 -0.59
CA ALA A 343 26.32 6.61 -0.45
C ALA A 343 25.88 5.54 0.58
N SER A 344 26.83 4.87 1.25
CA SER A 344 26.59 3.73 2.13
C SER A 344 27.09 4.02 3.55
N THR A 345 26.23 3.75 4.55
CA THR A 345 26.62 3.80 5.98
C THR A 345 27.72 2.79 6.33
N LYS A 346 27.82 1.71 5.54
CA LYS A 346 28.79 0.63 5.70
C LYS A 346 30.09 0.88 4.92
N LYS A 347 30.20 2.02 4.22
CA LYS A 347 31.35 2.39 3.36
C LYS A 347 31.75 1.29 2.38
N LYS A 348 30.75 0.63 1.79
CA LYS A 348 30.95 -0.39 0.76
C LYS A 348 29.97 -0.19 -0.38
N SER A 349 30.43 -0.50 -1.58
CA SER A 349 29.59 -0.54 -2.77
C SER A 349 28.76 -1.82 -2.75
N GLU A 350 27.44 -1.67 -2.79
CA GLU A 350 26.48 -2.77 -2.79
C GLU A 350 25.43 -2.54 -3.88
N GLU A 351 24.87 -3.62 -4.40
CA GLU A 351 23.73 -3.55 -5.31
C GLU A 351 22.48 -3.08 -4.57
N LEU A 352 21.59 -2.35 -5.24
CA LEU A 352 20.36 -1.79 -4.63
C LEU A 352 19.49 -2.86 -3.95
N ILE A 353 19.45 -4.08 -4.50
CA ILE A 353 18.72 -5.22 -3.89
C ILE A 353 19.28 -5.65 -2.53
N GLN A 354 20.57 -5.46 -2.31
CA GLN A 354 21.25 -5.85 -1.08
C GLN A 354 20.99 -4.84 0.06
N ILE A 355 20.59 -3.61 -0.28
CA ILE A 355 20.21 -2.57 0.68
C ILE A 355 18.77 -2.81 1.14
N LYS A 356 18.61 -3.52 2.26
CA LYS A 356 17.30 -3.87 2.83
C LYS A 356 16.77 -2.87 3.86
N ASP A 357 17.67 -2.17 4.55
CA ASP A 357 17.31 -1.21 5.60
C ASP A 357 16.80 0.10 4.96
N PRO A 358 15.58 0.56 5.27
CA PRO A 358 15.07 1.85 4.80
C PRO A 358 16.00 3.02 5.12
N LYS A 359 16.68 3.01 6.28
CA LYS A 359 17.63 4.06 6.65
C LYS A 359 18.81 4.12 5.68
N ASP A 360 19.34 2.96 5.28
CA ASP A 360 20.44 2.89 4.31
C ASP A 360 20.00 3.39 2.93
N LEU A 361 18.75 3.09 2.51
CA LEU A 361 18.17 3.64 1.28
C LEU A 361 18.02 5.17 1.34
N HIS A 362 17.60 5.73 2.48
CA HIS A 362 17.50 7.18 2.66
C HIS A 362 18.87 7.87 2.59
N VAL A 363 19.91 7.28 3.21
CA VAL A 363 21.28 7.82 3.14
C VAL A 363 21.77 7.87 1.69
N ALA A 364 21.55 6.79 0.93
CA ALA A 364 21.90 6.77 -0.49
C ALA A 364 21.16 7.86 -1.27
N SER A 365 19.88 8.09 -0.96
CA SER A 365 19.06 9.09 -1.67
C SER A 365 19.56 10.50 -1.39
N ILE A 366 19.86 10.80 -0.12
CA ILE A 366 20.46 12.09 0.28
C ILE A 366 21.80 12.29 -0.45
N TYR A 367 22.65 11.27 -0.52
CA TYR A 367 23.94 11.34 -1.21
C TYR A 367 23.77 11.72 -2.69
N TYR A 368 22.97 10.96 -3.46
CA TYR A 368 22.83 11.19 -4.90
C TYR A 368 22.14 12.52 -5.20
N ARG A 369 21.11 12.90 -4.45
CA ARG A 369 20.44 14.20 -4.61
C ARG A 369 21.36 15.37 -4.32
N THR A 370 22.17 15.28 -3.27
CA THR A 370 23.17 16.31 -2.95
C THR A 370 24.21 16.43 -4.07
N LYS A 371 24.68 15.30 -4.63
CA LYS A 371 25.60 15.27 -5.77
C LYS A 371 24.99 15.91 -7.02
N ILE A 372 23.71 15.67 -7.29
CA ILE A 372 22.97 16.31 -8.38
C ILE A 372 22.92 17.83 -8.16
N TRP A 373 22.56 18.28 -6.96
CA TRP A 373 22.50 19.71 -6.63
C TRP A 373 23.86 20.39 -6.77
N GLN A 374 24.93 19.77 -6.27
CA GLN A 374 26.30 20.27 -6.46
C GLN A 374 26.68 20.37 -7.94
N THR A 375 26.32 19.36 -8.74
CA THR A 375 26.58 19.38 -10.19
C THR A 375 25.83 20.52 -10.87
N ILE A 376 24.60 20.81 -10.45
CA ILE A 376 23.82 21.95 -10.95
C ILE A 376 24.49 23.26 -10.56
N ASP A 377 24.92 23.42 -9.30
CA ASP A 377 25.61 24.61 -8.82
C ASP A 377 26.91 24.87 -9.61
N ASP A 378 27.73 23.82 -9.82
CA ASP A 378 28.97 23.88 -10.59
C ASP A 378 28.71 24.27 -12.06
N GLN A 379 27.65 23.71 -12.67
CA GLN A 379 27.25 24.06 -14.03
C GLN A 379 26.75 25.49 -14.14
N VAL A 380 25.96 25.97 -13.16
CA VAL A 380 25.50 27.35 -13.09
C VAL A 380 26.69 28.30 -12.94
N GLU A 381 27.67 27.98 -12.09
CA GLU A 381 28.88 28.81 -11.94
C GLU A 381 29.71 28.82 -13.23
N THR A 382 29.85 27.67 -13.88
CA THR A 382 30.55 27.55 -15.17
C THR A 382 29.87 28.40 -16.24
N ILE A 383 28.54 28.38 -16.31
CA ILE A 383 27.78 29.19 -17.27
C ILE A 383 27.93 30.69 -16.97
N LYS A 384 27.86 31.10 -15.71
CA LYS A 384 28.12 32.51 -15.32
C LYS A 384 29.52 32.96 -15.75
N LYS A 385 30.55 32.11 -15.56
CA LYS A 385 31.93 32.41 -16.00
C LYS A 385 32.03 32.50 -17.52
N LEU A 386 31.33 31.63 -18.26
CA LEU A 386 31.31 31.66 -19.72
C LEU A 386 30.60 32.91 -20.25
N GLN A 387 29.46 33.30 -19.65
CA GLN A 387 28.73 34.53 -19.96
C GLN A 387 29.58 35.77 -19.67
N ALA A 388 30.19 35.88 -18.49
CA ALA A 388 31.08 36.99 -18.18
C ALA A 388 32.28 37.07 -19.14
N LYS A 389 32.79 35.92 -19.63
CA LYS A 389 33.90 35.88 -20.60
C LYS A 389 33.46 36.31 -22.00
N SER A 390 32.24 35.96 -22.44
CA SER A 390 31.70 36.42 -23.73
C SER A 390 31.43 37.92 -23.71
N GLU A 391 30.76 38.43 -22.68
CA GLU A 391 30.50 39.87 -22.47
C GLU A 391 31.80 40.68 -22.52
N ASN A 392 32.83 40.22 -21.81
CA ASN A 392 34.12 40.92 -21.73
C ASN A 392 34.93 40.82 -23.03
N LYS A 393 34.75 39.75 -23.83
CA LYS A 393 35.34 39.65 -25.17
C LYS A 393 34.66 40.60 -26.15
N ASN A 394 33.34 40.73 -26.08
CA ASN A 394 32.57 41.59 -26.97
C ASN A 394 32.84 43.07 -26.68
N ALA A 395 32.87 43.46 -25.39
CA ALA A 395 33.30 44.79 -24.98
C ALA A 395 34.71 45.12 -25.53
N LYS A 396 35.64 44.17 -25.53
CA LYS A 396 36.99 44.37 -26.12
C LYS A 396 36.98 44.52 -27.64
N ILE A 397 36.09 43.85 -28.36
CA ILE A 397 35.96 43.96 -29.83
C ILE A 397 35.36 45.32 -30.20
N GLU A 398 34.31 45.76 -29.52
CA GLU A 398 33.71 47.08 -29.74
C GLU A 398 34.67 48.20 -29.32
N GLU A 399 35.39 48.04 -28.19
CA GLU A 399 36.44 48.96 -27.76
C GLU A 399 37.60 49.04 -28.78
N ALA A 400 38.05 47.92 -29.35
CA ALA A 400 39.06 47.91 -30.42
C ALA A 400 38.55 48.62 -31.69
N THR A 401 37.25 48.50 -31.98
CA THR A 401 36.59 49.20 -33.09
C THR A 401 36.61 50.72 -32.86
N CYS A 402 36.27 51.19 -31.65
CA CYS A 402 36.38 52.61 -31.30
C CYS A 402 37.82 53.12 -31.38
N ASN A 403 38.77 52.38 -30.80
CA ASN A 403 40.18 52.76 -30.76
C ASN A 403 40.84 52.82 -32.16
N SER A 404 40.26 52.18 -33.18
CA SER A 404 40.75 52.28 -34.57
C SER A 404 40.68 53.70 -35.15
N ALA A 405 39.79 54.56 -34.62
CA ALA A 405 39.69 55.97 -35.00
C ALA A 405 40.83 56.83 -34.43
N LYS A 406 41.62 56.30 -33.47
CA LYS A 406 42.74 56.98 -32.81
C LYS A 406 42.33 58.37 -32.28
N ASP A 407 43.09 59.41 -32.60
CA ASP A 407 42.85 60.79 -32.13
C ASP A 407 42.04 61.64 -33.12
N LYS A 408 41.48 61.01 -34.16
CA LYS A 408 40.71 61.72 -35.19
C LYS A 408 39.27 61.90 -34.71
N GLN A 409 38.96 63.08 -34.17
CA GLN A 409 37.63 63.42 -33.66
C GLN A 409 36.50 63.17 -34.68
N GLU A 410 36.69 63.58 -35.94
CA GLU A 410 35.70 63.38 -37.00
C GLU A 410 35.52 61.90 -37.40
N ALA A 411 36.55 61.06 -37.25
CA ALA A 411 36.42 59.62 -37.45
C ALA A 411 35.70 58.94 -36.27
N CYS A 412 35.91 59.44 -35.05
CA CYS A 412 35.23 58.97 -33.84
C CYS A 412 33.73 59.31 -33.85
N LYS A 413 33.35 60.54 -34.26
CA LYS A 413 31.94 60.95 -34.42
C LYS A 413 31.15 60.04 -35.35
N LYS A 414 31.79 59.52 -36.41
CA LYS A 414 31.15 58.54 -37.32
C LYS A 414 30.84 57.20 -36.66
N LEU A 415 31.47 56.89 -35.52
CA LEU A 415 31.30 55.65 -34.75
C LEU A 415 30.43 55.83 -33.49
N GLU A 416 29.87 57.02 -33.27
CA GLU A 416 29.05 57.33 -32.08
C GLU A 416 27.78 56.45 -32.01
N HIS A 417 27.21 56.09 -33.16
CA HIS A 417 26.12 55.11 -33.28
C HIS A 417 26.47 53.68 -32.82
N LYS A 418 27.76 53.40 -32.60
CA LYS A 418 28.25 52.14 -32.00
C LYS A 418 28.63 52.32 -30.53
N GLY A 419 28.24 53.43 -29.91
CA GLY A 419 28.56 53.74 -28.52
C GLY A 419 29.99 54.25 -28.30
N CYS A 420 30.73 54.64 -29.35
CA CYS A 420 32.07 55.23 -29.21
C CYS A 420 32.00 56.72 -28.85
N VAL A 421 32.84 57.16 -27.91
CA VAL A 421 32.90 58.56 -27.44
C VAL A 421 34.32 59.10 -27.52
N PHE A 422 34.47 60.34 -27.98
CA PHE A 422 35.75 61.04 -28.05
C PHE A 422 36.07 61.76 -26.73
N LYS A 423 37.21 61.44 -26.11
CA LYS A 423 37.72 62.05 -24.87
C LYS A 423 38.91 62.93 -25.22
N GLU A 424 38.75 64.25 -25.10
CA GLU A 424 39.81 65.23 -25.44
C GLU A 424 41.09 65.03 -24.61
N ASN A 425 40.94 64.61 -23.35
CA ASN A 425 42.02 64.29 -22.40
C ASN A 425 42.44 62.80 -22.43
N GLY A 426 42.11 62.06 -23.50
CA GLY A 426 42.53 60.67 -23.68
C GLY A 426 44.03 60.53 -23.97
N ALA A 427 44.57 59.34 -23.71
CA ALA A 427 45.95 59.00 -24.07
C ALA A 427 46.18 59.12 -25.58
N GLU A 428 47.39 59.52 -25.97
CA GLU A 428 47.78 59.70 -27.37
C GLU A 428 47.58 58.40 -28.17
N GLY A 429 46.84 58.51 -29.29
CA GLY A 429 46.40 57.39 -30.13
C GLY A 429 45.14 56.67 -29.65
N LYS A 430 44.51 57.06 -28.54
CA LYS A 430 43.33 56.40 -27.93
C LYS A 430 42.28 57.40 -27.42
N LYS A 431 42.10 58.53 -28.09
CA LYS A 431 41.04 59.49 -27.70
C LYS A 431 39.62 59.04 -28.06
N CYS A 432 39.44 58.02 -28.90
CA CYS A 432 38.13 57.42 -29.18
C CYS A 432 37.96 56.06 -28.47
N THR A 433 37.07 55.98 -27.48
CA THR A 433 36.87 54.78 -26.63
C THR A 433 35.40 54.39 -26.53
N LEU A 434 35.09 53.14 -26.17
CA LEU A 434 33.70 52.72 -25.96
C LEU A 434 33.13 53.35 -24.66
N SER A 435 31.90 53.85 -24.72
CA SER A 435 31.16 54.39 -23.57
C SER A 435 30.71 53.28 -22.61
N GLU A 436 30.29 53.66 -21.40
CA GLU A 436 29.73 52.69 -20.44
C GLU A 436 28.37 52.16 -20.91
N GLU A 437 27.57 53.00 -21.56
CA GLU A 437 26.34 52.60 -22.26
C GLU A 437 26.66 51.65 -23.42
N GLY A 438 27.69 51.94 -24.22
CA GLY A 438 28.17 51.06 -25.29
C GLY A 438 28.69 49.71 -24.79
N LYS A 439 29.29 49.66 -23.60
CA LYS A 439 29.69 48.39 -22.95
C LYS A 439 28.47 47.57 -22.50
N LYS A 440 27.43 48.23 -21.99
CA LYS A 440 26.16 47.57 -21.64
C LYS A 440 25.44 47.07 -22.89
N GLU A 441 25.32 47.89 -23.92
CA GLU A 441 24.72 47.50 -25.20
C GLU A 441 25.51 46.38 -25.90
N ALA A 442 26.85 46.41 -25.86
CA ALA A 442 27.68 45.32 -26.38
C ALA A 442 27.50 44.00 -25.62
N SER A 443 27.08 44.08 -24.35
CA SER A 443 26.71 42.92 -23.54
C SER A 443 25.27 42.46 -23.84
N GLU A 444 24.37 43.36 -24.22
CA GLU A 444 22.97 43.08 -24.55
C GLU A 444 22.72 42.66 -26.01
N LYS A 445 23.56 43.07 -26.97
CA LYS A 445 23.37 42.79 -28.41
C LYS A 445 23.39 41.29 -28.75
N GLU A 446 24.07 40.45 -27.98
CA GLU A 446 23.99 39.00 -28.15
C GLU A 446 22.68 38.40 -27.59
N ALA A 447 22.08 38.98 -26.55
CA ALA A 447 20.81 38.50 -26.01
C ALA A 447 19.66 38.60 -27.02
N ASN A 448 19.74 39.55 -27.98
CA ASN A 448 18.74 39.73 -29.04
C ASN A 448 19.15 39.17 -30.41
N GLN A 449 20.44 39.00 -30.73
CA GLN A 449 20.85 38.41 -32.01
C GLN A 449 20.66 36.89 -32.10
N GLU A 450 20.59 36.17 -30.97
CA GLU A 450 20.37 34.70 -30.99
C GLU A 450 18.89 34.28 -31.17
N THR A 451 17.95 35.23 -31.24
CA THR A 451 16.50 34.93 -31.43
C THR A 451 16.03 35.12 -32.88
N GLY A 452 16.88 35.64 -33.79
CA GLY A 452 16.52 35.91 -35.19
C GLY A 452 17.32 35.08 -36.17
N GLY A 453 16.73 34.01 -36.70
CA GLY A 453 17.39 33.11 -37.64
C GLY A 453 17.89 33.78 -38.92
N LYS A 454 19.18 33.59 -39.23
CA LYS A 454 19.69 33.46 -40.60
C LYS A 454 21.03 32.72 -40.60
N THR A 455 21.02 31.59 -41.30
CA THR A 455 22.13 30.70 -41.59
C THR A 455 23.19 31.44 -42.42
N GLU A 456 24.36 31.72 -41.86
CA GLU A 456 25.57 31.95 -42.65
C GLU A 456 26.72 31.12 -42.05
N GLU A 457 27.11 30.09 -42.79
CA GLU A 457 28.13 29.11 -42.47
C GLU A 457 29.52 29.78 -42.43
N LYS A 458 30.01 30.15 -41.25
CA LYS A 458 31.38 30.70 -41.09
C LYS A 458 32.50 29.65 -41.13
N CYS A 459 32.16 28.36 -41.20
CA CYS A 459 33.13 27.26 -41.12
C CYS A 459 33.22 26.38 -42.40
N SER A 460 32.39 26.64 -43.42
CA SER A 460 32.29 25.78 -44.62
C SER A 460 33.47 25.90 -45.60
N ASP A 461 34.27 26.96 -45.51
CA ASP A 461 35.46 27.14 -46.35
C ASP A 461 36.68 26.28 -45.92
N LYS A 462 36.61 25.64 -44.75
CA LYS A 462 37.71 24.85 -44.19
C LYS A 462 37.53 23.37 -44.50
N LYS A 463 38.25 22.87 -45.51
CA LYS A 463 38.08 21.50 -46.07
C LYS A 463 39.04 20.44 -45.53
N LYS A 464 39.89 20.78 -44.55
CA LYS A 464 40.86 19.86 -43.94
C LYS A 464 40.80 19.95 -42.42
N GLU A 465 40.93 18.82 -41.74
CA GLU A 465 40.89 18.71 -40.28
C GLU A 465 41.87 19.66 -39.57
N GLY A 466 43.09 19.80 -40.11
CA GLY A 466 44.11 20.71 -39.56
C GLY A 466 43.78 22.20 -39.68
N ASP A 467 42.94 22.59 -40.65
CA ASP A 467 42.50 23.99 -40.82
C ASP A 467 41.28 24.31 -39.93
N CYS A 468 40.57 23.28 -39.46
CA CYS A 468 39.41 23.39 -38.59
C CYS A 468 39.79 23.72 -37.14
N THR A 469 40.28 24.94 -36.95
CA THR A 469 40.74 25.50 -35.67
C THR A 469 39.97 26.77 -35.33
N GLY A 470 39.91 27.09 -34.03
CA GLY A 470 39.18 28.25 -33.50
C GLY A 470 37.74 27.91 -33.10
N ASN A 471 36.77 28.74 -33.49
CA ASN A 471 35.35 28.55 -33.21
C ASN A 471 34.68 27.50 -34.15
N CYS A 472 35.46 26.61 -34.77
CA CYS A 472 34.93 25.54 -35.61
C CYS A 472 35.47 24.19 -35.13
N LYS A 473 34.65 23.14 -35.17
CA LYS A 473 34.97 21.76 -34.79
C LYS A 473 34.78 20.81 -35.97
N TRP A 474 35.75 19.93 -36.17
CA TRP A 474 35.70 18.91 -37.22
C TRP A 474 34.80 17.74 -36.77
N GLU A 475 33.73 17.46 -37.52
CA GLU A 475 32.85 16.32 -37.27
C GLU A 475 32.55 15.59 -38.58
N GLY A 476 32.93 14.31 -38.65
CA GLY A 476 32.86 13.51 -39.87
C GLY A 476 33.85 14.02 -40.93
N GLU A 477 33.35 14.37 -42.11
CA GLU A 477 34.13 14.94 -43.22
C GLU A 477 33.98 16.47 -43.34
N THR A 478 33.40 17.15 -42.34
CA THR A 478 33.05 18.59 -42.42
C THR A 478 33.42 19.39 -41.17
N CYS A 479 33.79 20.67 -41.35
CA CYS A 479 34.09 21.62 -40.28
C CYS A 479 32.83 22.45 -39.93
N LYS A 480 32.35 22.40 -38.68
CA LYS A 480 31.12 23.07 -38.22
C LYS A 480 31.38 24.13 -37.15
N ASP A 481 30.51 25.12 -37.02
CA ASP A 481 30.63 26.19 -36.01
C ASP A 481 30.31 25.69 -34.59
N SER A 482 31.25 25.88 -33.66
CA SER A 482 31.15 25.52 -32.23
C SER A 482 30.03 26.27 -31.51
N SER A 483 29.63 27.44 -32.02
CA SER A 483 28.55 28.28 -31.48
C SER A 483 27.18 27.59 -31.55
N PHE A 484 27.03 26.63 -32.47
CA PHE A 484 25.83 25.79 -32.58
C PHE A 484 25.60 24.91 -31.34
N PHE A 485 26.68 24.51 -30.63
CA PHE A 485 26.56 23.68 -29.43
C PHE A 485 26.08 24.46 -28.21
N LEU A 486 26.43 25.75 -28.09
CA LEU A 486 25.99 26.61 -26.99
C LEU A 486 24.47 26.84 -27.02
N ASN A 487 23.91 27.07 -28.21
CA ASN A 487 22.47 27.32 -28.38
C ASN A 487 21.59 26.13 -27.93
N LYS A 488 22.03 24.89 -28.20
CA LYS A 488 21.33 23.69 -27.70
C LYS A 488 21.36 23.58 -26.17
N GLN A 489 22.45 24.01 -25.55
CA GLN A 489 22.66 23.91 -24.10
C GLN A 489 21.83 24.96 -23.33
N SER A 490 21.69 26.17 -23.90
CA SER A 490 20.85 27.25 -23.36
C SER A 490 19.35 26.93 -23.43
N ALA A 491 18.86 26.41 -24.56
CA ALA A 491 17.46 25.98 -24.70
C ALA A 491 17.11 24.80 -23.77
N LEU A 492 18.08 23.92 -23.48
CA LEU A 492 17.92 22.83 -22.51
C LEU A 492 17.77 23.34 -21.07
N MET A 493 18.45 24.43 -20.70
CA MET A 493 18.42 24.99 -19.34
C MET A 493 17.08 25.62 -18.95
N VAL A 494 16.40 26.30 -19.88
CA VAL A 494 15.06 26.88 -19.63
C VAL A 494 14.01 25.77 -19.42
N SER A 495 14.20 24.60 -20.05
CA SER A 495 13.36 23.43 -19.81
C SER A 495 13.71 22.68 -18.51
N ALA A 496 14.94 22.82 -18.00
CA ALA A 496 15.40 22.15 -16.77
C ALA A 496 14.93 22.85 -15.49
N ALA A 497 14.76 24.18 -15.51
CA ALA A 497 14.23 24.95 -14.38
C ALA A 497 12.79 24.55 -13.99
N PHE A 498 11.98 24.05 -14.94
CA PHE A 498 10.65 23.51 -14.65
C PHE A 498 10.68 22.14 -13.95
N PHE A 499 11.76 21.35 -14.08
CA PHE A 499 11.89 20.07 -13.39
C PHE A 499 12.45 20.21 -11.98
N ALA A 500 13.17 21.30 -11.67
CA ALA A 500 13.67 21.57 -10.33
C ALA A 500 12.56 21.90 -9.30
N LEU A 501 11.34 22.21 -9.77
CA LEU A 501 10.17 22.46 -8.92
C LEU A 501 9.30 21.21 -8.67
N LEU A 502 9.68 20.03 -9.20
CA LEU A 502 8.92 18.78 -9.07
C LEU A 502 9.57 17.70 -8.20
N PHE A 503 10.66 18.02 -7.49
CA PHE A 503 11.35 17.09 -6.59
C PHE A 503 11.40 17.58 -5.14
#